data_AF-H8K5M7-F1
#
_entry.id   AF-H8K5M7-F1
#
_cell.length_a   1.000
_cell.length_b   1.000
_cell.length_c   1.000
_cell.angle_alpha   90.00
_cell.angle_beta   90.00
_cell.angle_gamma   90.00
#
_symmetry.space_group_name_H-M   'P 1'
#
loop_
_entity.id
_entity.type
_entity.pdbx_description
1 polymer ?
#
loop_
_entity_poly.entity_id
_entity_poly.type
_entity_poly.pdbx_seq_one_letter_code
_entity_poly.pdbx_strand_id
1 'polypeptide(L)'
;MATFVVTACCIAQGMSSIGEVVGAELYLTEMTKIPQRYWVVTSLVVFVTLGATVALAVGTLVTSFGLDWRIAFWFGAAIAIVGAVVRTNLREISDFIDAKRRIKNTVAQAGIDSNRLKSSPIWSEKINKPTVIAFFFIHCGAPLFILFIFIAVIC
;
A
#
# COMPACT_ATOMS: atom_id res chain seq x y z
N MET A 1 24.70 11.47 9.19
CA MET A 1 23.87 12.13 8.15
C MET A 1 23.13 11.11 7.29
N ALA A 2 23.83 10.17 6.62
CA ALA A 2 23.19 9.13 5.79
C ALA A 2 22.16 8.26 6.54
N THR A 3 22.42 7.89 7.79
CA THR A 3 21.54 7.03 8.59
C THR A 3 20.16 7.64 8.83
N PHE A 4 20.08 8.93 9.18
CA PHE A 4 18.79 9.61 9.39
C PHE A 4 17.96 9.69 8.11
N VAL A 5 18.61 9.94 6.97
CA VAL A 5 17.95 9.99 5.65
C VAL A 5 17.41 8.62 5.27
N VAL A 6 18.19 7.56 5.45
CA VAL A 6 17.75 6.18 5.20
C VAL A 6 16.59 5.80 6.11
N THR A 7 16.68 6.09 7.41
CA THR A 7 15.58 5.81 8.37
C THR A 7 14.29 6.54 7.99
N ALA A 8 14.37 7.83 7.65
CA ALA A 8 13.19 8.59 7.21
C ALA A 8 12.58 8.02 5.92
N CYS A 9 13.44 7.61 4.97
CA CYS A 9 12.99 6.97 3.74
C CYS A 9 12.30 5.64 4.01
N CYS A 10 12.83 4.79 4.90
CA CYS A 10 12.20 3.53 5.28
C CYS A 10 10.82 3.72 5.93
N ILE A 11 10.67 4.75 6.77
CA ILE A 11 9.37 5.10 7.36
C ILE A 11 8.39 5.49 6.25
N ALA A 12 8.80 6.37 5.33
CA ALA A 12 7.96 6.78 4.21
C ALA A 12 7.59 5.60 3.28
N GLN A 13 8.53 4.72 2.98
CA GLN A 13 8.31 3.53 2.16
C GLN A 13 7.36 2.54 2.84
N GLY A 14 7.51 2.32 4.15
CA GLY A 14 6.60 1.46 4.93
C GLY A 14 5.17 1.98 4.91
N MET A 15 4.98 3.28 5.13
CA MET A 15 3.66 3.91 5.04
C MET A 15 3.06 3.79 3.63
N SER A 16 3.87 4.01 2.59
CA SER A 16 3.43 3.88 1.20
C SER A 16 3.02 2.44 0.86
N SER A 17 3.78 1.44 1.34
CA SER A 17 3.50 0.02 1.06
C SER A 17 2.19 -0.44 1.71
N ILE A 18 1.91 -0.02 2.95
CA ILE A 18 0.63 -0.35 3.62
C ILE A 18 -0.55 0.23 2.83
N GLY A 19 -0.45 1.50 2.42
CA GLY A 19 -1.50 2.14 1.62
C GLY A 19 -1.71 1.47 0.26
N GLU A 20 -0.65 0.94 -0.34
CA GLU A 20 -0.73 0.20 -1.59
C GLU A 20 -1.46 -1.14 -1.43
N VAL A 21 -1.12 -1.94 -0.42
CA VAL A 21 -1.76 -3.25 -0.20
C VAL A 21 -3.24 -3.05 0.11
N VAL A 22 -3.58 -2.15 1.04
CA VAL A 22 -4.98 -1.87 1.41
C VAL A 22 -5.75 -1.26 0.24
N GLY A 23 -5.12 -0.37 -0.53
CA GLY A 23 -5.73 0.22 -1.72
C GLY A 23 -5.98 -0.81 -2.83
N ALA A 24 -5.07 -1.76 -3.02
CA ALA A 24 -5.20 -2.84 -3.99
C ALA A 24 -6.26 -3.87 -3.57
N GLU A 25 -6.33 -4.22 -2.28
CA GLU A 25 -7.40 -5.05 -1.74
C GLU A 25 -8.76 -4.38 -1.97
N LEU A 26 -8.91 -3.11 -1.58
CA LEU A 26 -10.14 -2.34 -1.80
C LEU A 26 -10.51 -2.33 -3.28
N TYR A 27 -9.54 -2.03 -4.15
CA TYR A 27 -9.74 -2.01 -5.60
C TYR A 27 -10.26 -3.33 -6.16
N LEU A 28 -9.64 -4.46 -5.78
CA LEU A 28 -10.05 -5.78 -6.25
C LEU A 28 -11.43 -6.17 -5.70
N THR A 29 -11.74 -5.73 -4.49
CA THR A 29 -13.03 -6.00 -3.86
C THR A 29 -14.20 -5.24 -4.45
N GLU A 30 -13.97 -4.05 -4.98
CA GLU A 30 -14.97 -3.23 -5.66
C GLU A 30 -15.19 -3.68 -7.11
N MET A 31 -14.12 -4.13 -7.78
CA MET A 31 -14.18 -4.61 -9.16
C MET A 31 -14.80 -6.01 -9.30
N THR A 32 -14.65 -6.87 -8.30
CA THR A 32 -15.02 -8.29 -8.39
C THR A 32 -16.35 -8.57 -7.68
N LYS A 33 -17.31 -9.17 -8.39
CA LYS A 33 -18.57 -9.63 -7.79
C LYS A 33 -18.35 -10.83 -6.86
N ILE A 34 -19.16 -10.93 -5.82
CA ILE A 34 -19.26 -12.14 -4.98
C ILE A 34 -19.72 -13.29 -5.90
N PRO A 35 -19.12 -14.50 -5.92
CA PRO A 35 -18.24 -15.14 -4.92
C PRO A 35 -16.72 -15.09 -5.22
N GLN A 36 -16.29 -14.63 -6.39
CA GLN A 36 -14.87 -14.69 -6.79
C GLN A 36 -13.97 -13.72 -6.02
N ARG A 37 -14.55 -12.71 -5.38
CA ARG A 37 -13.86 -11.71 -4.55
C ARG A 37 -12.89 -12.33 -3.52
N TYR A 38 -13.27 -13.42 -2.86
CA TYR A 38 -12.42 -14.06 -1.84
C TYR A 38 -11.14 -14.66 -2.44
N TRP A 39 -11.25 -15.32 -3.59
CA TRP A 39 -10.09 -15.90 -4.27
C TRP A 39 -9.11 -14.83 -4.75
N VAL A 40 -9.65 -13.74 -5.31
CA VAL A 40 -8.84 -12.63 -5.82
C VAL A 40 -8.08 -11.92 -4.69
N VAL A 41 -8.73 -11.62 -3.56
CA VAL A 41 -8.08 -11.01 -2.39
C VAL A 41 -7.02 -11.93 -1.79
N THR A 42 -7.32 -13.22 -1.60
CA THR A 42 -6.35 -14.18 -1.08
C THR A 42 -5.14 -14.32 -2.01
N SER A 43 -5.34 -14.29 -3.33
CA SER A 43 -4.23 -14.35 -4.29
C SER A 43 -3.28 -13.14 -4.15
N LEU A 44 -3.82 -11.94 -3.88
CA LEU A 44 -3.03 -10.76 -3.61
C LEU A 44 -2.16 -10.95 -2.36
N VAL A 45 -2.72 -11.47 -1.27
CA VAL A 45 -1.97 -11.74 -0.04
C VAL A 45 -0.84 -12.74 -0.30
N VAL A 46 -1.06 -13.76 -1.12
CA VAL A 46 -0.01 -14.73 -1.53
C VAL A 46 1.12 -14.03 -2.30
N PHE A 47 0.81 -13.14 -3.24
CA PHE A 47 1.86 -12.41 -3.97
C PHE A 47 2.64 -11.45 -3.06
N VAL A 48 1.98 -10.80 -2.10
CA VAL A 48 2.64 -9.94 -1.11
C VAL A 48 3.59 -10.75 -0.23
N THR A 49 3.18 -11.91 0.26
CA THR A 49 4.02 -12.77 1.12
C THR A 49 5.18 -13.40 0.34
N LEU A 50 4.97 -13.79 -0.92
CA LEU A 50 6.05 -14.25 -1.80
C LEU A 50 7.07 -13.14 -2.06
N GLY A 51 6.61 -11.91 -2.35
CA GLY A 51 7.49 -10.75 -2.52
C GLY A 51 8.34 -10.46 -1.28
N ALA A 52 7.73 -10.53 -0.08
CA ALA A 52 8.46 -10.39 1.18
C ALA A 52 9.50 -11.51 1.38
N THR A 53 9.15 -12.75 1.06
CA THR A 53 10.08 -13.89 1.14
C THR A 53 11.26 -13.73 0.19
N VAL A 54 11.03 -13.28 -1.05
CA VAL A 54 12.10 -13.00 -2.01
C VAL A 54 12.99 -11.86 -1.53
N ALA A 55 12.42 -10.79 -0.97
CA ALA A 55 13.20 -9.69 -0.41
C ALA A 55 14.11 -10.16 0.74
N LEU A 56 13.60 -11.03 1.62
CA LEU A 56 14.39 -11.66 2.68
C LEU A 56 15.49 -12.55 2.12
N ALA A 57 15.19 -13.38 1.11
CA ALA A 57 16.18 -14.23 0.46
C ALA A 57 17.33 -13.41 -0.16
N VAL A 58 17.01 -12.30 -0.85
CA VAL A 58 18.00 -11.38 -1.39
C VAL A 58 18.83 -10.73 -0.28
N GLY A 59 18.20 -10.31 0.82
CA GLY A 59 18.90 -9.73 1.97
C GLY A 59 19.87 -10.72 2.63
N THR A 60 19.44 -11.96 2.83
CA THR A 60 20.28 -13.05 3.35
C THR A 60 21.43 -13.35 2.39
N LEU A 61 21.17 -13.41 1.07
CA LEU A 61 22.21 -13.64 0.07
C LEU A 61 23.28 -12.54 0.09
N VAL A 62 22.85 -11.27 0.07
CA VAL A 62 23.77 -10.11 0.11
C VAL A 62 24.62 -10.14 1.39
N THR A 63 24.02 -10.50 2.52
CA THR A 63 24.72 -10.57 3.82
C THR A 63 25.69 -11.76 3.89
N SER A 64 25.29 -12.95 3.44
CA SER A 64 26.09 -14.18 3.49
C SER A 64 27.30 -14.15 2.56
N PHE A 65 27.20 -13.49 1.40
CA PHE A 65 28.30 -13.35 0.44
C PHE A 65 29.19 -12.10 0.69
N GLY A 66 28.90 -11.31 1.73
CA GLY A 66 29.64 -10.09 2.04
C GLY A 66 29.52 -9.01 0.96
N LEU A 67 28.44 -9.03 0.18
CA LEU A 67 28.17 -8.08 -0.88
C LEU A 67 27.76 -6.72 -0.29
N ASP A 68 27.97 -5.65 -1.04
CA ASP A 68 27.52 -4.32 -0.63
C ASP A 68 26.00 -4.29 -0.43
N TRP A 69 25.54 -3.88 0.75
CA TRP A 69 24.12 -3.71 1.09
C TRP A 69 23.34 -2.83 0.08
N ARG A 70 24.05 -1.97 -0.66
CA ARG A 70 23.50 -1.13 -1.72
C ARG A 70 22.86 -1.94 -2.84
N ILE A 71 23.33 -3.16 -3.11
CA ILE A 71 22.80 -4.03 -4.16
C ILE A 71 21.36 -4.43 -3.84
N ALA A 72 21.06 -4.72 -2.58
CA ALA A 72 19.68 -4.98 -2.13
C ALA A 72 18.78 -3.75 -2.34
N PHE A 73 19.32 -2.55 -2.15
CA PHE A 73 18.59 -1.30 -2.37
C PHE A 73 18.32 -1.05 -3.86
N TRP A 74 19.31 -1.28 -4.73
CA TRP A 74 19.15 -1.18 -6.18
C TRP A 74 18.16 -2.19 -6.75
N PHE A 75 18.13 -3.40 -6.18
CA PHE A 75 17.13 -4.42 -6.52
C PHE A 75 15.71 -3.93 -6.21
N GLY A 76 15.49 -3.37 -5.02
CA GLY A 76 14.21 -2.76 -4.65
C GLY A 76 13.82 -1.58 -5.55
N ALA A 77 14.80 -0.74 -5.93
CA ALA A 77 14.58 0.38 -6.84
C ALA A 77 14.11 -0.07 -8.24
N ALA A 78 14.69 -1.15 -8.77
CA ALA A 78 14.28 -1.71 -10.06
C ALA A 78 12.81 -2.18 -10.04
N ILE A 79 12.41 -2.89 -8.97
CA ILE A 79 11.03 -3.33 -8.77
C ILE A 79 10.08 -2.14 -8.65
N ALA A 80 10.48 -1.09 -7.92
CA ALA A 80 9.67 0.11 -7.74
C ALA A 80 9.38 0.82 -9.08
N ILE A 81 10.34 0.87 -10.00
CA ILE A 81 10.14 1.46 -11.33
C ILE A 81 9.12 0.65 -12.13
N VAL A 82 9.25 -0.68 -12.15
CA VAL A 82 8.29 -1.56 -12.84
C VAL A 82 6.89 -1.40 -12.24
N GLY A 83 6.78 -1.38 -10.91
CA GLY A 83 5.52 -1.15 -10.21
C GLY A 83 4.89 0.20 -10.55
N ALA A 84 5.70 1.26 -10.64
CA ALA A 84 5.22 2.58 -11.03
C ALA A 84 4.64 2.59 -12.46
N VAL A 85 5.33 1.97 -13.42
CA VAL A 85 4.84 1.86 -14.80
C VAL A 85 3.53 1.08 -14.86
N VAL A 86 3.44 -0.04 -14.16
CA VAL A 86 2.20 -0.84 -14.10
C VAL A 86 1.05 -0.01 -13.53
N ARG A 87 1.26 0.71 -12.42
CA ARG A 87 0.21 1.54 -11.81
C ARG A 87 -0.26 2.67 -12.71
N THR A 88 0.60 3.27 -13.51
CA THR A 88 0.18 4.29 -14.48
C THR A 88 -0.74 3.76 -15.58
N ASN A 89 -0.75 2.44 -15.81
CA ASN A 89 -1.58 1.78 -16.82
C ASN A 89 -2.89 1.19 -16.25
N LEU A 90 -3.06 1.13 -14.92
CA LEU A 90 -4.33 0.69 -14.34
C LEU A 90 -5.40 1.77 -14.52
N ARG A 91 -6.51 1.40 -15.17
CA ARG A 91 -7.69 2.26 -15.30
C ARG A 91 -8.37 2.44 -13.94
N GLU A 92 -8.55 3.69 -13.51
CA GLU A 92 -9.28 4.05 -12.30
C GLU A 92 -10.73 3.51 -12.36
N ILE A 93 -11.27 3.07 -11.20
CA ILE A 93 -12.57 2.38 -11.11
C ILE A 93 -13.68 3.25 -11.68
N SER A 94 -14.51 2.70 -12.57
CA SER A 94 -15.63 3.46 -13.16
C SER A 94 -16.59 3.99 -12.11
N ASP A 95 -16.82 3.24 -11.03
CA ASP A 95 -17.66 3.66 -9.90
C ASP A 95 -17.03 4.81 -9.11
N PHE A 96 -15.71 4.85 -8.95
CA PHE A 96 -15.02 6.00 -8.33
C PHE A 96 -15.03 7.24 -9.23
N ILE A 97 -14.81 7.05 -10.54
CA ILE A 97 -14.94 8.12 -11.55
C ILE A 97 -16.37 8.67 -11.55
N ASP A 98 -17.37 7.79 -11.50
CA ASP A 98 -18.78 8.17 -11.50
C ASP A 98 -19.22 8.79 -10.17
N ALA A 99 -18.71 8.33 -9.03
CA ALA A 99 -18.92 8.98 -7.74
C ALA A 99 -18.33 10.40 -7.73
N LYS A 100 -17.08 10.55 -8.19
CA LYS A 100 -16.41 11.86 -8.32
C LYS A 100 -17.14 12.77 -9.31
N ARG A 101 -17.63 12.22 -10.43
CA ARG A 101 -18.43 12.94 -11.43
C ARG A 101 -19.80 13.34 -10.89
N ARG A 102 -20.50 12.47 -10.16
CA ARG A 102 -21.77 12.76 -9.48
C ARG A 102 -21.60 13.91 -8.50
N ILE A 103 -20.57 13.86 -7.65
CA ILE A 103 -20.27 14.94 -6.71
C ILE A 103 -20.00 16.24 -7.45
N LYS A 104 -19.16 16.22 -8.50
CA LYS A 104 -18.88 17.41 -9.32
C LYS A 104 -20.15 18.00 -9.96
N ASN A 105 -21.04 17.14 -10.47
CA ASN A 105 -22.28 17.56 -11.13
C ASN A 105 -23.29 18.14 -10.12
N THR A 106 -23.47 17.51 -8.95
CA THR A 106 -24.34 18.02 -7.89
C THR A 106 -23.87 19.37 -7.37
N VAL A 107 -22.55 19.58 -7.28
CA VAL A 107 -21.93 20.83 -6.83
C VAL A 107 -22.10 21.95 -7.85
N ALA A 108 -21.91 21.62 -9.14
CA ALA A 108 -22.15 22.56 -10.23
C ALA A 108 -23.63 22.95 -10.33
N GLN A 109 -24.55 22.01 -10.12
CA GLN A 109 -26.00 22.27 -10.09
C GLN A 109 -26.43 23.10 -8.88
N ALA A 110 -25.78 22.94 -7.72
CA ALA A 110 -26.06 23.71 -6.53
C ALA A 110 -25.45 25.12 -6.52
N GLY A 111 -24.66 25.48 -7.55
CA GLY A 111 -23.97 26.78 -7.62
C GLY A 111 -22.96 27.01 -6.49
N ILE A 112 -22.52 25.95 -5.81
CA ILE A 112 -21.64 26.04 -4.64
C ILE A 112 -20.18 26.05 -5.11
N ASP A 113 -19.47 27.12 -4.75
CA ASP A 113 -18.03 27.27 -4.97
C ASP A 113 -17.26 26.06 -4.40
N SER A 114 -16.30 25.53 -5.16
CA SER A 114 -15.58 24.29 -4.81
C SER A 114 -14.88 24.36 -3.44
N ASN A 115 -14.61 25.57 -2.93
CA ASN A 115 -14.08 25.84 -1.60
C ASN A 115 -15.09 25.59 -0.46
N ARG A 116 -16.39 25.85 -0.67
CA ARG A 116 -17.45 25.57 0.32
C ARG A 116 -17.72 24.07 0.44
N LEU A 117 -17.49 23.31 -0.63
CA LEU A 117 -17.62 21.86 -0.62
C LEU A 117 -16.55 21.17 0.25
N LYS A 118 -15.30 21.64 0.19
CA LYS A 118 -14.23 21.17 1.08
C LYS A 118 -14.52 21.44 2.56
N SER A 119 -15.34 22.46 2.86
CA SER A 119 -15.80 22.77 4.22
C SER A 119 -17.03 21.98 4.66
N SER A 120 -17.64 21.16 3.79
CA SER A 120 -18.79 20.34 4.15
C SER A 120 -18.38 19.14 5.00
N PRO A 121 -19.17 18.76 6.02
CA PRO A 121 -18.85 17.65 6.92
C PRO A 121 -18.76 16.28 6.21
N ILE A 122 -19.37 16.15 5.03
CA ILE A 122 -19.37 14.93 4.20
C ILE A 122 -18.02 14.75 3.48
N TRP A 123 -17.39 15.85 3.02
CA TRP A 123 -16.08 15.79 2.36
C TRP A 123 -14.93 15.82 3.37
N SER A 124 -15.14 16.48 4.52
CA SER A 124 -14.25 16.47 5.67
C SER A 124 -14.74 15.46 6.70
N GLU A 125 -15.02 14.22 6.27
CA GLU A 125 -15.23 13.10 7.17
C GLU A 125 -14.01 13.02 8.10
N LYS A 126 -14.21 13.39 9.37
CA LYS A 126 -13.10 13.56 10.30
C LYS A 126 -12.54 12.17 10.58
N ILE A 127 -11.40 11.86 9.98
CA ILE A 127 -10.67 10.62 10.23
C ILE A 127 -10.60 10.40 11.73
N ASN A 128 -11.19 9.30 12.20
CA ASN A 128 -11.15 8.95 13.60
C ASN A 128 -9.71 8.55 13.95
N LYS A 129 -8.94 9.52 14.46
CA LYS A 129 -7.54 9.37 14.84
C LYS A 129 -7.25 8.09 15.64
N PRO A 130 -8.05 7.69 16.65
CA PRO A 130 -7.83 6.42 17.35
C PRO A 130 -8.00 5.19 16.45
N THR A 131 -8.93 5.20 15.49
CA THR A 131 -9.09 4.09 14.54
C THR A 131 -7.87 3.96 13.63
N VAL A 132 -7.32 5.07 13.13
CA VAL A 132 -6.10 5.05 12.31
C VAL A 132 -4.90 4.55 13.11
N ILE A 133 -4.76 5.00 14.35
CA ILE A 133 -3.69 4.55 15.24
C ILE A 133 -3.84 3.04 15.54
N ALA A 134 -5.05 2.58 15.85
CA ALA A 134 -5.31 1.16 16.08
C ALA A 134 -5.01 0.31 14.84
N PHE A 135 -5.43 0.76 13.66
CA PHE A 135 -5.18 0.09 12.39
C PHE A 135 -3.67 0.02 12.07
N PHE A 136 -2.93 1.09 12.38
CA PHE A 136 -1.48 1.12 12.27
C PHE A 136 -0.81 0.07 13.18
N PHE A 137 -1.22 -0.05 14.44
CA PHE A 137 -0.68 -1.06 15.35
C PHE A 137 -1.03 -2.49 14.95
N ILE A 138 -2.21 -2.72 14.39
CA ILE A 138 -2.61 -4.04 13.85
C ILE A 138 -1.68 -4.45 12.70
N HIS A 139 -1.45 -3.55 11.73
CA HIS A 139 -0.54 -3.83 10.62
C HIS A 139 0.93 -3.89 11.03
N CYS A 140 1.33 -3.20 12.11
CA CYS A 140 2.68 -3.30 12.67
C CYS A 140 2.98 -4.68 13.28
N GLY A 141 1.96 -5.49 13.61
CA GLY A 141 2.13 -6.86 14.08
C GLY A 141 2.53 -7.86 12.99
N ALA A 142 2.09 -7.65 11.74
CA ALA A 142 2.40 -8.54 10.62
C ALA A 142 3.91 -8.75 10.35
N PRO A 143 4.79 -7.72 10.36
CA PRO A 143 6.23 -7.94 10.18
C PRO A 143 6.88 -8.73 11.32
N LEU A 144 6.33 -8.70 12.54
CA LEU A 144 6.83 -9.51 13.66
C LEU A 144 6.56 -11.01 13.44
N PHE A 145 5.42 -11.37 12.86
CA PHE A 145 5.11 -12.76 12.51
C PHE A 145 6.01 -13.28 11.39
N ILE A 146 6.31 -12.46 10.39
CA ILE A 146 7.24 -12.83 9.31
C ILE A 146 8.66 -13.04 9.86
N LEU A 147 9.12 -12.18 10.76
CA LEU A 147 10.41 -12.35 11.45
C LEU A 147 10.44 -13.64 12.27
N PHE A 148 9.35 -13.95 12.98
CA PHE A 148 9.24 -15.18 13.78
C PHE A 148 9.30 -16.44 12.91
N ILE A 149 8.58 -16.45 11.77
CA ILE A 149 8.66 -17.53 10.78
C ILE A 149 10.08 -17.66 10.24
N PHE A 150 10.75 -16.55 9.93
CA PHE A 150 12.12 -16.56 9.43
C PHE A 150 13.10 -17.19 10.43
N ILE A 151 13.01 -16.82 11.71
CA ILE A 151 13.84 -17.42 12.78
C ILE A 151 13.53 -18.92 12.90
N ALA A 152 12.26 -19.32 12.82
CA ALA A 152 11.85 -20.72 12.92
C ALA A 152 12.23 -21.58 11.71
N VAL A 153 12.45 -20.99 10.52
CA VAL A 153 12.85 -21.70 9.30
C VAL A 153 14.37 -21.87 9.19
N ILE A 154 15.15 -21.01 9.86
CA ILE A 154 16.62 -21.02 9.82
C ILE A 154 17.26 -21.74 11.03
N CYS A 155 16.52 -21.93 12.13
CA CYS A 155 16.94 -22.69 13.30
C CYS A 155 16.51 -24.16 13.20
#